data_AF-D2RJ69-F1
#
_entry.id   AF-D2RJ69-F1
#
_cell.length_a   1.000
_cell.length_b   1.000
_cell.length_c   1.000
_cell.angle_alpha   90.00
_cell.angle_beta   90.00
_cell.angle_gamma   90.00
#
_symmetry.space_group_name_H-M   'P 1'
#
loop_
_entity.id
_entity.type
_entity.pdbx_description
1 polymer ?
#
loop_
_entity_poly.entity_id
_entity_poly.type
_entity_poly.pdbx_seq_one_letter_code
_entity_poly.pdbx_strand_id
1 'polypeptide(L)' 'MCDYGRGLARKYAEKGRAEGLEKGLEKGIQQERNSNILGMLREKIPMETIARITKVSVEQIRELGKLNGML' A
#
# COMPACT_ATOMS: atom_id res chain seq x y z
N MET A 1 36.15 -21.60 15.37
CA MET A 1 35.48 -20.28 15.18
C MET A 1 34.47 -20.33 14.02
N CYS A 2 33.43 -21.17 14.10
CA CYS A 2 32.43 -21.31 13.01
C CYS A 2 30.96 -21.06 13.41
N ASP A 3 30.67 -20.80 14.69
CA ASP A 3 29.29 -20.63 15.15
C ASP A 3 28.80 -19.18 15.11
N TYR A 4 29.71 -18.22 15.22
CA TYR A 4 29.36 -16.79 15.19
C TYR A 4 28.85 -16.35 13.81
N GLY A 5 29.49 -16.82 12.73
CA GLY A 5 29.08 -16.51 11.35
C GLY A 5 27.72 -17.12 10.98
N ARG A 6 27.42 -18.33 11.45
CA ARG A 6 26.11 -18.98 11.22
C ARG A 6 24.97 -18.30 11.97
N GLY A 7 25.22 -17.87 13.22
CA GLY A 7 24.23 -17.13 14.00
C GLY A 7 23.90 -15.77 13.37
N LEU A 8 24.91 -15.07 12.85
CA LEU A 8 24.73 -13.78 12.21
C LEU A 8 23.97 -13.90 10.88
N ALA A 9 24.31 -14.89 10.05
CA ALA A 9 23.61 -15.16 8.78
C ALA A 9 22.12 -15.46 8.98
N ARG A 10 21.76 -16.25 10.01
CA ARG A 10 20.34 -16.51 10.36
C ARG A 10 19.61 -15.22 10.75
N LYS A 11 20.22 -14.38 11.58
CA LYS A 11 19.61 -13.10 11.98
C LYS A 11 19.37 -12.17 10.79
N TYR A 12 20.31 -12.08 9.84
CA TYR A 12 20.11 -11.27 8.63
C TYR A 12 19.04 -11.86 7.72
N ALA A 13 18.96 -13.19 7.59
CA ALA A 13 17.91 -13.85 6.80
C ALA A 13 16.51 -13.64 7.40
N GLU A 14 16.37 -13.74 8.73
CA GLU A 14 15.11 -13.45 9.44
C GLU A 14 14.70 -11.98 9.28
N LYS A 15 15.65 -11.04 9.43
CA LYS A 15 15.38 -9.61 9.18
C LYS A 15 14.93 -9.35 7.75
N GLY A 16 15.65 -9.88 6.76
CA GLY A 16 15.28 -9.71 5.35
C GLY A 16 13.91 -10.28 5.02
N ARG A 17 13.53 -11.41 5.64
CA ARG A 17 12.18 -11.98 5.49
C ARG A 17 11.11 -11.11 6.15
N ALA A 18 11.37 -10.61 7.36
CA ALA A 18 10.45 -9.73 8.08
C ALA A 18 10.23 -8.40 7.33
N GLU A 19 11.31 -7.76 6.88
CA GLU A 19 11.25 -6.53 6.08
C GLU A 19 10.55 -6.76 4.74
N GLY A 20 10.78 -7.91 4.10
CA GLY A 20 10.10 -8.27 2.85
C GLY A 20 8.60 -8.46 3.05
N LEU A 21 8.20 -9.10 4.15
CA LEU A 21 6.79 -9.29 4.50
C LEU A 21 6.11 -7.97 4.84
N GLU A 22 6.74 -7.11 5.63
CA GLU A 22 6.23 -5.78 5.99
C GLU A 22 6.01 -4.92 4.74
N LYS A 23 7.03 -4.82 3.87
CA LYS A 23 6.92 -4.08 2.61
C LYS A 23 5.86 -4.67 1.67
N GLY A 24 5.73 -6.00 1.64
CA GLY A 24 4.72 -6.68 0.83
C GLY A 24 3.30 -6.39 1.33
N LEU A 25 3.10 -6.44 2.64
CA LEU A 25 1.82 -6.15 3.28
C LEU A 25 1.42 -4.69 3.08
N GLU A 26 2.34 -3.75 3.32
CA GLU A 26 2.10 -2.32 3.12
C GLU A 26 1.71 -2.00 1.68
N LYS A 27 2.45 -2.55 0.70
CA LYS A 27 2.12 -2.41 -0.72
C LYS A 27 0.75 -3.00 -1.06
N GLY A 28 0.42 -4.18 -0.53
CA GLY A 28 -0.87 -4.83 -0.74
C GLY A 28 -2.03 -3.98 -0.22
N ILE A 29 -1.91 -3.49 1.01
CA ILE A 29 -2.91 -2.60 1.63
C ILE A 29 -3.07 -1.31 0.82
N GLN A 30 -1.97 -0.71 0.37
CA GLN A 30 -2.03 0.52 -0.42
C GLN A 30 -2.68 0.28 -1.79
N GLN A 31 -2.39 -0.84 -2.45
CA GLN A 31 -3.03 -1.19 -3.72
C GLN A 31 -4.52 -1.46 -3.57
N GLU A 32 -4.94 -2.18 -2.54
CA GLU A 32 -6.36 -2.42 -2.26
C GLU A 32 -7.10 -1.09 -2.02
N ARG A 33 -6.54 -0.21 -1.18
CA ARG A 33 -7.12 1.12 -0.92
C ARG A 33 -7.28 1.93 -2.20
N ASN A 34 -6.25 1.96 -3.04
CA ASN A 34 -6.29 2.66 -4.32
C ASN A 34 -7.37 2.04 -5.23
N SER A 35 -7.42 0.72 -5.34
CA SER A 35 -8.40 0.02 -6.17
C SER A 35 -9.84 0.26 -5.69
N ASN A 36 -10.06 0.32 -4.37
CA ASN A 36 -11.36 0.64 -3.78
C ASN A 36 -11.77 2.10 -4.09
N ILE A 37 -10.86 3.06 -3.97
CA ILE A 37 -11.10 4.47 -4.35
C ILE A 37 -11.48 4.58 -5.82
N LEU A 38 -10.74 3.91 -6.70
CA LEU A 38 -11.00 3.89 -8.14
C LEU A 38 -12.35 3.23 -8.46
N GLY A 39 -12.71 2.16 -7.75
CA GLY A 39 -14.02 1.51 -7.86
C GLY A 39 -15.16 2.45 -7.46
N MET A 40 -15.01 3.16 -6.34
CA MET A 40 -15.99 4.16 -5.88
C MET A 40 -16.13 5.33 -6.86
N LEU A 41 -15.03 5.80 -7.46
CA LEU A 41 -15.07 6.81 -8.53
C LEU A 41 -15.85 6.31 -9.75
N ARG A 42 -15.64 5.05 -10.15
CA ARG A 42 -16.35 4.41 -11.27
C ARG A 42 -17.84 4.26 -11.02
N GLU A 43 -18.23 4.01 -9.76
CA GLU A 43 -19.62 3.99 -9.28
C GLU A 43 -20.24 5.41 -9.18
N LYS A 44 -19.51 6.46 -9.59
CA LYS A 44 -19.90 7.87 -9.53
C LYS A 44 -20.16 8.38 -8.11
N ILE A 45 -19.52 7.77 -7.10
CA ILE A 45 -19.56 8.29 -5.73
C ILE A 45 -18.80 9.61 -5.69
N PRO A 46 -19.35 10.68 -5.08
CA PRO A 46 -18.67 11.97 -5.02
C PRO A 46 -17.38 11.89 -4.22
N MET A 47 -16.35 12.61 -4.68
CA MET A 47 -15.00 12.56 -4.11
C MET A 47 -14.95 12.96 -2.63
N GLU A 48 -15.82 13.87 -2.20
CA GLU A 48 -15.95 14.26 -0.79
C GLU A 48 -16.40 13.10 0.10
N THR A 49 -17.31 12.26 -0.41
CA THR A 49 -17.77 11.06 0.31
C THR A 49 -16.67 10.01 0.37
N ILE A 50 -15.97 9.78 -0.75
CA ILE A 50 -14.83 8.85 -0.79
C ILE A 50 -13.76 9.30 0.20
N ALA A 51 -13.41 10.60 0.21
CA ALA A 51 -12.43 11.18 1.12
C ALA A 51 -12.78 10.94 2.59
N ARG A 52 -14.05 11.12 2.96
CA ARG A 52 -14.54 10.87 4.31
C ARG A 52 -14.47 9.40 4.71
N ILE A 53 -14.75 8.47 3.79
CA ILE A 53 -14.75 7.02 4.06
C ILE A 53 -13.31 6.49 4.17
N THR A 54 -12.45 6.86 3.21
CA THR A 54 -11.09 6.32 3.10
C THR A 54 -10.06 7.12 3.90
N LYS A 55 -10.44 8.28 4.46
CA LYS A 55 -9.56 9.24 5.13
C LYS A 55 -8.42 9.74 4.24
N VAL A 56 -8.68 9.80 2.93
CA VAL A 56 -7.76 10.30 1.92
C VAL A 56 -8.22 11.68 1.47
N SER A 57 -7.30 12.59 1.20
CA SER A 57 -7.65 13.93 0.73
C SER A 57 -8.29 13.89 -0.66
N VAL A 58 -9.23 14.81 -0.92
CA VAL A 58 -9.84 14.96 -2.25
C VAL A 58 -8.80 15.16 -3.35
N GLU A 59 -7.69 15.84 -3.02
CA GLU A 59 -6.59 16.07 -3.95
C GLU A 59 -5.90 14.77 -4.37
N GLN A 60 -5.61 13.88 -3.42
CA GLN A 60 -5.05 12.54 -3.69
C GLN A 60 -6.01 11.67 -4.51
N ILE A 61 -7.31 11.74 -4.23
CA ILE A 61 -8.34 11.00 -5.00
C ILE A 61 -8.38 11.51 -6.45
N ARG A 62 -8.27 12.84 -6.64
CA ARG A 62 -8.21 13.46 -7.96
C ARG A 62 -6.97 13.04 -8.73
N GLU A 63 -5.80 13.02 -8.10
CA GLU A 63 -4.57 12.51 -8.72
C GLU A 63 -4.70 11.04 -9.10
N LEU A 64 -5.25 10.21 -8.21
CA LEU A 64 -5.53 8.80 -8.49
C LEU A 64 -6.44 8.63 -9.71
N GLY A 65 -7.52 9.42 -9.81
CA GLY A 65 -8.41 9.38 -10.96
C GLY A 65 -7.74 9.82 -12.26
N LYS A 66 -6.92 10.88 -12.23
CA LYS A 66 -6.17 11.37 -13.40
C LYS A 66 -5.13 10.35 -13.90
N LEU A 67 -4.36 9.76 -12.98
CA LEU A 67 -3.37 8.72 -13.31
C LEU A 67 -4.01 7.48 -13.97
N ASN A 68 -5.28 7.23 -13.70
CA ASN A 68 -6.05 6.11 -14.24
C ASN A 68 -7.03 6.51 -15.36
N GLY A 69 -6.98 7.75 -15.86
CA GLY A 69 -7.78 8.21 -17.00
C GLY A 69 -9.28 8.37 -16.72
N MET A 70 -9.69 8.55 -15.46
CA MET A 70 -11.08 8.70 -15.05
C MET A 70 -11.52 10.17 -14.84
N LEU A 71 -10.58 11.12 -14.91
CA LEU A 71 -10.74 12.56 -14.65
C LEU A 71 -9.85 13.41 -15.55
#